data_AF-A0A834VR22-F1
#
_entry.id   AF-A0A834VR22-F1
#
_cell.length_a   1.000
_cell.length_b   1.000
_cell.length_c   1.000
_cell.angle_alpha   90.00
_cell.angle_beta   90.00
_cell.angle_gamma   90.00
#
_symmetry.space_group_name_H-M   'P 1'
#
loop_
_entity.id
_entity.type
_entity.pdbx_description
1 polymer ?
#
loop_
_entity_poly.entity_id
_entity_poly.type
_entity_poly.pdbx_seq_one_letter_code
_entity_poly.pdbx_strand_id
1 'polypeptide(L)'
;MHHPWLDLFPIPRMRDNLLIATSVLSPEEEQLLFDDVMEAGNGKNEWTGLLVWGEPWDPQSWEASIPFLQRSSWLVRGYPEIVTSTNRWRRMRGEEAISVPGFVLEEW
;
A
#
# COMPACT_ATOMS: atom_id res chain seq x y z
N MET A 1 11.06 -7.74 -17.68
CA MET A 1 10.71 -6.34 -17.98
C MET A 1 9.73 -5.95 -16.89
N HIS A 2 10.05 -4.98 -16.03
CA HIS A 2 9.15 -4.60 -14.93
C HIS A 2 8.02 -3.73 -15.47
N HIS A 3 6.80 -3.95 -14.99
CA HIS A 3 5.67 -3.12 -15.39
C HIS A 3 5.84 -1.68 -14.88
N PRO A 4 5.60 -0.63 -15.70
CA PRO A 4 5.85 0.77 -15.34
C PRO A 4 5.11 1.25 -14.07
N TRP A 5 4.00 0.60 -13.71
CA TRP A 5 3.25 0.95 -12.51
C TRP A 5 4.03 0.65 -11.20
N LEU A 6 5.02 -0.25 -11.24
CA LEU A 6 5.87 -0.58 -10.09
C LEU A 6 6.78 0.58 -9.67
N ASP A 7 7.10 1.49 -10.61
CA ASP A 7 7.94 2.67 -10.35
C ASP A 7 7.15 3.84 -9.73
N LEU A 8 5.83 3.71 -9.59
CA LEU A 8 4.97 4.78 -9.06
C LEU A 8 5.10 4.98 -7.55
N PHE A 9 5.65 4.00 -6.81
CA PHE A 9 5.70 4.06 -5.35
C PHE A 9 7.01 4.66 -4.84
N PRO A 10 6.99 5.84 -4.20
CA PRO A 10 8.19 6.43 -3.62
C PRO A 10 8.60 5.77 -2.31
N ILE A 11 7.90 4.72 -1.86
CA ILE A 11 8.10 4.04 -0.58
C ILE A 11 9.07 2.88 -0.82
N PRO A 12 10.37 3.00 -0.46
CA PRO A 12 11.40 2.09 -0.93
C PRO A 12 11.13 0.63 -0.54
N ARG A 13 10.72 0.40 0.72
CA ARG A 13 10.44 -0.96 1.19
C ARG A 13 9.24 -1.62 0.51
N MET A 14 8.20 -0.84 0.25
CA MET A 14 7.02 -1.33 -0.46
C MET A 14 7.35 -1.64 -1.91
N ARG A 15 8.18 -0.81 -2.56
CA ARG A 15 8.72 -1.07 -3.89
C ARG A 15 9.54 -2.36 -3.94
N ASP A 16 10.43 -2.57 -2.98
CA ASP A 16 11.23 -3.80 -2.91
C ASP A 16 10.33 -5.04 -2.77
N ASN A 17 9.31 -4.98 -1.92
CA ASN A 17 8.35 -6.07 -1.74
C ASN A 17 7.53 -6.33 -3.02
N LEU A 18 7.14 -5.27 -3.76
CA LEU A 18 6.47 -5.39 -5.05
C LEU A 18 7.36 -6.04 -6.12
N LEU A 19 8.65 -5.67 -6.17
CA LEU A 19 9.61 -6.25 -7.11
C LEU A 19 9.82 -7.74 -6.84
N ILE A 20 9.89 -8.13 -5.57
CA ILE A 20 9.97 -9.55 -5.18
C ILE A 20 8.69 -10.28 -5.58
N ALA A 21 7.53 -9.72 -5.25
CA ALA A 21 6.25 -10.36 -5.56
C ALA A 21 6.04 -10.55 -7.06
N THR A 22 6.26 -9.52 -7.88
CA THR A 22 6.14 -9.63 -9.35
C THR A 22 7.14 -10.61 -9.98
N SER A 23 8.18 -11.05 -9.26
CA SER A 23 9.06 -12.13 -9.73
C SER A 23 8.53 -13.54 -9.48
N VAL A 24 7.53 -13.69 -8.60
CA VAL A 24 6.98 -14.99 -8.17
C VAL A 24 5.49 -15.17 -8.48
N LEU A 25 4.74 -14.09 -8.65
CA LEU A 25 3.30 -14.12 -8.91
C LEU A 25 2.99 -14.60 -10.34
N SER A 26 1.86 -15.29 -10.50
CA SER A 26 1.27 -15.57 -11.81
C SER A 26 0.71 -14.30 -12.45
N PRO A 27 0.48 -14.27 -13.78
CA PRO A 27 -0.16 -13.12 -14.44
C PRO A 27 -1.52 -12.74 -13.84
N GLU A 28 -2.31 -13.72 -13.42
CA GLU A 28 -3.60 -13.50 -12.76
C GLU A 28 -3.43 -12.88 -11.37
N GLU A 29 -2.45 -13.34 -10.60
CA GLU A 29 -2.13 -12.79 -9.28
C GLU A 29 -1.55 -11.37 -9.37
N GLU A 30 -0.73 -11.09 -10.40
CA GLU A 30 -0.23 -9.75 -10.68
C GLU A 30 -1.36 -8.79 -11.07
N GLN A 31 -2.35 -9.25 -11.85
CA GLN A 31 -3.54 -8.45 -12.18
C GLN A 31 -4.36 -8.13 -10.92
N LEU A 32 -4.58 -9.11 -10.02
CA LEU A 32 -5.29 -8.86 -8.76
C LEU A 32 -4.55 -7.84 -7.87
N LEU A 33 -3.22 -7.93 -7.84
CA LEU A 33 -2.39 -6.96 -7.13
C LEU A 33 -2.50 -5.56 -7.75
N PHE A 34 -2.48 -5.47 -9.08
CA PHE A 34 -2.70 -4.20 -9.79
C PHE A 34 -4.07 -3.62 -9.45
N ASP A 35 -5.13 -4.43 -9.46
CA ASP A 35 -6.49 -3.97 -9.15
C ASP A 35 -6.57 -3.47 -7.69
N ASP A 36 -5.96 -4.19 -6.72
CA ASP A 36 -5.93 -3.76 -5.32
C ASP A 36 -5.16 -2.45 -5.09
N VAL A 37 -4.09 -2.24 -5.86
CA VAL A 37 -3.20 -1.09 -5.73
C VAL A 37 -3.72 0.13 -6.49
N MET A 38 -4.24 -0.07 -7.70
CA MET A 38 -4.56 0.97 -8.68
C MET A 38 -6.05 1.20 -8.86
N GLU A 39 -6.90 0.17 -8.77
CA GLU A 39 -8.36 0.30 -8.84
C GLU A 39 -8.95 0.58 -7.45
N ALA A 40 -8.74 1.82 -7.03
CA ALA A 40 -9.41 2.46 -5.92
C ALA A 40 -10.93 2.58 -6.16
N GLY A 41 -11.69 1.51 -5.90
CA GLY A 41 -13.13 1.59 -5.61
C GLY A 41 -14.05 0.76 -6.49
N ASN A 42 -14.43 -0.42 -5.99
CA ASN A 42 -15.56 -1.20 -6.52
C ASN A 42 -16.92 -0.70 -5.98
N GLY A 43 -17.23 0.58 -6.19
CA GLY A 43 -18.61 1.10 -6.16
C GLY A 43 -19.32 1.17 -4.79
N LYS A 44 -18.60 1.08 -3.68
CA LYS A 44 -19.12 1.42 -2.34
C LYS A 44 -18.40 2.68 -1.85
N ASN A 45 -19.05 3.51 -1.05
CA ASN A 45 -18.56 4.82 -0.57
C ASN A 45 -17.24 4.79 0.25
N GLU A 46 -16.48 3.70 0.22
CA GLU A 46 -15.19 3.53 0.88
C GLU A 46 -14.13 3.18 -0.17
N TRP A 47 -13.08 3.98 -0.24
CA TRP A 47 -11.92 3.73 -1.08
C TRP A 47 -11.07 2.58 -0.50
N THR A 48 -10.61 1.67 -1.36
CA THR A 48 -10.03 0.38 -0.99
C THR A 48 -8.57 0.18 -1.38
N GLY A 49 -7.87 1.24 -1.82
CA GLY A 49 -6.51 1.18 -2.37
C GLY A 49 -5.53 2.16 -1.69
N LEU A 50 -4.74 2.86 -2.52
CA LEU A 50 -3.80 3.93 -2.16
C LEU A 50 -4.31 5.33 -2.60
N LEU A 51 -4.01 6.38 -1.83
CA LEU A 51 -4.43 7.76 -2.08
C LEU A 51 -3.24 8.69 -1.87
N VAL A 52 -3.14 9.72 -2.72
CA VAL A 52 -2.07 10.73 -2.66
C VAL A 52 -2.67 12.09 -2.33
N TRP A 53 -2.25 12.67 -1.21
CA TRP A 53 -2.71 13.99 -0.72
C TRP A 53 -1.88 15.17 -1.20
N GLY A 54 -0.69 14.89 -1.75
CA GLY A 54 0.29 15.89 -2.15
C GLY A 54 1.07 15.41 -3.36
N GLU A 55 2.39 15.56 -3.30
CA GLU A 55 3.25 15.17 -4.42
C GLU A 55 3.44 13.63 -4.47
N PRO A 56 3.21 12.96 -5.61
CA PRO A 56 3.30 11.51 -5.72
C PRO A 56 4.69 10.92 -5.42
N TRP A 57 5.75 11.70 -5.54
CA TRP A 57 7.12 11.26 -5.22
C TRP A 57 7.49 11.45 -3.75
N ASP A 58 6.65 12.09 -2.94
CA ASP A 58 6.87 12.23 -1.50
C ASP A 58 6.19 11.08 -0.75
N PRO A 59 6.92 10.16 -0.10
CA PRO A 59 6.36 9.07 0.69
C PRO A 59 5.33 9.53 1.74
N GLN A 60 5.50 10.74 2.29
CA GLN A 60 4.60 11.28 3.30
C GLN A 60 3.27 11.77 2.74
N SER A 61 3.15 11.90 1.42
CA SER A 61 1.92 12.29 0.73
C SER A 61 0.97 11.11 0.52
N TRP A 62 1.39 9.87 0.78
CA TRP A 62 0.57 8.68 0.56
C TRP A 62 -0.22 8.26 1.79
N GLU A 63 -1.46 7.84 1.58
CA GLU A 63 -2.32 7.17 2.55
C GLU A 63 -2.78 5.83 1.98
N ALA A 64 -2.81 4.80 2.83
CA ALA A 64 -3.38 3.50 2.52
C ALA A 64 -4.72 3.34 3.23
N SER A 65 -5.70 2.79 2.51
CA SER A 65 -6.97 2.42 3.11
C SER A 65 -6.81 1.22 4.07
N ILE A 66 -7.70 1.12 5.07
CA ILE A 66 -7.72 -0.06 5.97
C ILE A 66 -7.93 -1.36 5.18
N PRO A 67 -8.88 -1.46 4.22
CA PRO A 67 -9.06 -2.67 3.43
C PRO A 67 -7.80 -3.07 2.64
N PHE A 68 -7.06 -2.10 2.08
CA PHE A 68 -5.78 -2.36 1.41
C PHE A 68 -4.76 -2.97 2.37
N LEU A 69 -4.58 -2.36 3.55
CA LEU A 69 -3.63 -2.86 4.55
C LEU A 69 -3.99 -4.25 5.09
N GLN A 70 -5.27 -4.64 5.06
CA GLN A 70 -5.70 -5.99 5.43
C GLN A 70 -5.38 -7.02 4.33
N ARG A 71 -5.65 -6.71 3.06
CA ARG A 71 -5.44 -7.64 1.94
C ARG A 71 -3.97 -7.76 1.54
N SER A 72 -3.25 -6.64 1.54
CA SER A 72 -1.90 -6.53 0.98
C SER A 72 -0.87 -6.18 2.05
N SER A 73 -1.11 -6.59 3.29
CA SER A 73 -0.25 -6.37 4.45
C SER A 73 1.21 -6.77 4.25
N TRP A 74 1.45 -7.81 3.45
CA TRP A 74 2.78 -8.31 3.11
C TRP A 74 3.59 -7.27 2.31
N LEU A 75 2.95 -6.39 1.55
CA LEU A 75 3.62 -5.30 0.81
C LEU A 75 4.30 -4.30 1.74
N VAL A 76 3.78 -4.15 2.96
CA VAL A 76 4.25 -3.14 3.91
C VAL A 76 5.14 -3.74 5.00
N ARG A 77 5.59 -4.99 4.79
CA ARG A 77 6.42 -5.75 5.73
C ARG A 77 7.85 -5.19 5.82
N GLY A 78 8.38 -5.20 7.05
CA GLY A 78 9.76 -4.80 7.36
C GLY A 78 9.96 -3.31 7.60
N TYR A 79 9.06 -2.45 7.11
CA TYR A 79 9.05 -1.03 7.49
C TYR A 79 7.69 -0.37 7.20
N PRO A 80 6.89 -0.04 8.23
CA PRO A 80 5.53 0.45 8.06
C PRO A 80 5.49 1.96 7.78
N GLU A 81 6.32 2.46 6.86
CA GLU A 81 6.34 3.89 6.44
C GLU A 81 4.96 4.36 5.98
N ILE A 82 4.31 3.56 5.15
CA ILE A 82 2.96 3.86 4.67
C ILE A 82 1.94 3.90 5.82
N VAL A 83 2.14 3.13 6.90
CA VAL A 83 1.27 3.23 8.08
C VAL A 83 1.53 4.53 8.84
N THR A 84 2.79 4.99 8.87
CA THR A 84 3.16 6.28 9.47
C THR A 84 2.52 7.44 8.71
N SER A 85 2.65 7.45 7.37
CA SER A 85 2.01 8.48 6.54
C SER A 85 0.48 8.38 6.58
N THR A 86 -0.08 7.18 6.58
CA THR A 86 -1.53 6.95 6.78
C THR A 86 -2.01 7.54 8.09
N ASN A 87 -1.31 7.25 9.19
CA ASN A 87 -1.66 7.80 10.51
C ASN A 87 -1.51 9.32 10.59
N ARG A 88 -0.64 9.93 9.79
CA ARG A 88 -0.54 11.39 9.68
C ARG A 88 -1.84 11.97 9.09
N TRP A 89 -2.30 11.44 7.95
CA TRP A 89 -3.50 11.92 7.26
C TRP A 89 -4.78 11.66 8.05
N ARG A 90 -4.91 10.47 8.64
CA ARG A 90 -6.00 10.13 9.57
C ARG A 90 -6.12 11.13 10.72
N ARG A 91 -5.01 11.43 11.39
CA ARG A 91 -5.00 12.40 12.51
C ARG A 91 -5.38 13.80 12.08
N MET A 92 -4.98 14.25 10.89
CA MET A 92 -5.38 15.57 10.38
C MET A 92 -6.89 15.69 10.14
N ARG A 93 -7.57 14.57 9.92
CA ARG A 93 -9.04 14.51 9.83
C ARG A 93 -9.74 14.15 11.15
N GLY A 94 -8.98 13.99 12.24
CA GLY A 94 -9.52 13.58 13.54
C GLY A 94 -9.87 12.10 13.65
N GLU A 95 -9.39 11.25 12.73
CA GLU A 95 -9.56 9.81 12.78
C GLU A 95 -8.53 9.14 13.70
N GLU A 96 -8.90 8.00 14.30
CA GLU A 96 -8.00 7.20 15.12
C GLU A 96 -6.85 6.62 14.31
N ALA A 97 -5.66 6.57 14.91
CA ALA A 97 -4.50 5.94 14.31
C ALA A 97 -4.69 4.43 14.20
N ILE A 98 -4.33 3.86 13.07
CA ILE A 98 -4.25 2.42 12.88
C ILE A 98 -2.99 1.88 13.56
N SER A 99 -3.16 0.85 14.39
CA SER A 99 -2.04 0.03 14.86
C SER A 99 -1.61 -0.90 13.75
N VAL A 100 -0.30 -1.04 13.53
CA VAL A 100 0.23 -2.07 12.64
C VAL A 100 -0.21 -3.44 13.20
N PRO A 101 -0.97 -4.27 12.48
CA PRO A 101 -1.35 -5.57 13.01
C PRO A 101 -0.13 -6.50 13.12
N GLY A 102 -0.16 -7.44 14.06
CA GLY A 102 0.98 -8.31 14.40
C GLY A 102 1.59 -9.13 13.24
N PHE A 103 0.89 -9.27 12.11
CA PHE A 103 1.37 -10.00 10.93
C PHE A 103 2.50 -9.30 10.14
N VAL A 104 2.80 -8.03 10.46
CA VAL A 104 3.90 -7.26 9.85
C VAL A 104 5.27 -7.65 10.45
N LEU A 105 5.30 -8.39 11.58
CA LEU A 105 6.50 -8.67 12.37
C LEU A 105 7.09 -10.08 12.23
N GLU A 106 6.46 -11.02 11.53
CA GLU A 106 7.04 -12.38 11.42
C GLU A 106 8.01 -12.48 10.24
N GLU A 107 9.28 -12.71 10.54
CA GLU A 107 10.31 -13.11 9.57
C GLU A 107 10.07 -14.57 9.16
N TRP A 108 10.25 -14.88 7.87
CA TRP A 108 10.24 -16.26 7.37
C TRP A 108 11.62 -16.89 7.53
#